data_AF-A0A4Y7PSG0-F1
#
_entry.id   AF-A0A4Y7PSG0-F1
#
_cell.length_a   1.000
_cell.length_b   1.000
_cell.length_c   1.000
_cell.angle_alpha   90.00
_cell.angle_beta   90.00
_cell.angle_gamma   90.00
#
_symmetry.space_group_name_H-M   'P 1'
#
loop_
_entity.id
_entity.type
_entity.pdbx_description
1 polymer ?
#
loop_
_entity_poly.entity_id
_entity_poly.type
_entity_poly.pdbx_seq_one_letter_code
_entity_poly.pdbx_strand_id
1 'polypeptide(L)'
;MLPEDDTSELEQQAGIIVRIDSTEDLVETPVMNTQAEDDEAEPEPERFNDAADAPDDQSITRITDITIRHCGTVFGIQVSYVLSDGRVFAPSHGNPTITHNEDRVILSEMESIVAVQGTASSGIIWQLAFVIRDLKDHTERVCDGPFLQVLSAIM
;
A
#
# COMPACT_ATOMS: atom_id res chain seq x y z
N MET A 1 -30.20 -18.73 -49.41
CA MET A 1 -29.83 -17.40 -49.92
C MET A 1 -29.14 -16.68 -48.79
N LEU A 2 -27.82 -16.45 -48.94
CA LEU A 2 -27.02 -15.53 -48.12
C LEU A 2 -27.25 -14.10 -48.62
N PRO A 3 -26.98 -13.10 -47.77
CA PRO A 3 -25.72 -12.34 -47.84
C PRO A 3 -25.02 -12.28 -46.46
N GLU A 4 -23.71 -12.52 -46.31
CA GLU A 4 -22.55 -11.61 -46.56
C GLU A 4 -22.77 -10.22 -45.90
N ASP A 5 -22.35 -10.05 -44.65
CA ASP A 5 -21.01 -9.61 -44.18
C ASP A 5 -20.80 -8.11 -44.40
N ASP A 6 -20.68 -7.34 -43.31
CA ASP A 6 -19.82 -6.14 -43.30
C ASP A 6 -19.63 -5.63 -41.86
N THR A 7 -18.46 -5.99 -41.34
CA THR A 7 -17.73 -5.30 -40.27
C THR A 7 -17.33 -3.89 -40.71
N SER A 8 -17.60 -2.86 -39.90
CA SER A 8 -16.77 -1.65 -39.96
C SER A 8 -16.74 -0.93 -38.61
N GLU A 9 -15.66 -1.25 -37.90
CA GLU A 9 -14.85 -0.42 -37.00
C GLU A 9 -15.25 1.06 -36.91
N LEU A 10 -15.81 1.40 -35.74
CA LEU A 10 -15.69 2.71 -35.12
C LEU A 10 -14.28 2.81 -34.55
N GLU A 11 -13.42 3.65 -35.13
CA GLU A 11 -12.39 4.40 -34.40
C GLU A 11 -11.48 5.20 -35.35
N GLN A 12 -11.58 6.53 -35.28
CA GLN A 12 -10.47 7.47 -35.07
C GLN A 12 -10.81 8.83 -35.67
N GLN A 13 -11.25 9.70 -34.76
CA GLN A 13 -11.52 11.11 -34.96
C GLN A 13 -10.17 11.82 -35.11
N ALA A 14 -9.85 12.23 -36.33
CA ALA A 14 -8.67 13.00 -36.67
C ALA A 14 -8.67 14.37 -35.95
N GLY A 15 -7.74 14.54 -35.01
CA GLY A 15 -7.53 15.77 -34.26
C GLY A 15 -6.20 16.43 -34.60
N ILE A 16 -6.29 17.57 -35.31
CA ILE A 16 -5.40 18.74 -35.30
C ILE A 16 -4.00 18.59 -35.91
N ILE A 17 -3.84 19.24 -37.08
CA ILE A 17 -2.57 19.63 -37.68
C ILE A 17 -2.08 20.91 -37.00
N VAL A 18 -0.95 20.86 -36.30
CA VAL A 18 -0.21 22.07 -35.89
C VAL A 18 0.91 22.30 -36.90
N ARG A 19 0.80 23.39 -37.67
CA ARG A 19 1.90 23.91 -38.50
C ARG A 19 2.75 24.85 -37.65
N ILE A 20 4.04 24.60 -37.60
CA ILE A 20 5.02 25.56 -37.10
C ILE A 20 5.98 25.84 -38.27
N ASP A 21 5.80 26.99 -38.91
CA ASP A 21 6.86 27.59 -39.72
C ASP A 21 7.85 28.24 -38.76
N SER A 22 9.10 27.77 -38.75
CA SER A 22 10.22 28.59 -38.35
C SER A 22 11.49 28.15 -39.06
N THR A 23 12.06 29.14 -39.71
CA THR A 23 13.22 29.11 -40.59
C THR A 23 14.48 28.64 -39.89
N GLU A 24 15.28 27.92 -40.66
CA GLU A 24 16.63 27.45 -40.40
C GLU A 24 17.54 28.55 -39.85
N ASP A 25 18.22 28.24 -38.73
CA ASP A 25 19.59 28.69 -38.50
C ASP A 25 20.27 27.66 -37.57
N LEU A 26 20.97 26.71 -38.19
CA LEU A 26 21.74 25.66 -37.51
C LEU A 26 23.05 26.26 -37.00
N VAL A 27 23.05 26.71 -35.74
CA VAL A 27 24.29 26.90 -35.00
C VAL A 27 24.60 25.57 -34.32
N GLU A 28 25.56 24.82 -34.87
CA GLU A 28 26.12 23.63 -34.22
C GLU A 28 26.83 24.06 -32.93
N THR A 29 26.13 23.95 -31.80
CA THR A 29 26.77 23.98 -30.49
C THR A 29 27.44 22.63 -30.25
N PRO A 30 28.69 22.59 -29.74
CA PRO A 30 29.30 21.32 -29.37
C PRO A 30 28.47 20.71 -28.23
N VAL A 31 27.87 19.56 -28.51
CA VAL A 31 27.20 18.72 -27.52
C VAL A 31 28.26 18.29 -26.52
N MET A 32 28.37 19.00 -25.39
CA MET A 32 29.07 18.50 -24.22
C MET A 32 28.29 17.30 -23.72
N ASN A 33 28.79 16.13 -24.08
CA ASN A 33 28.34 14.85 -23.55
C ASN A 33 28.76 14.77 -22.08
N THR A 34 27.87 15.22 -21.19
CA THR A 34 27.90 14.86 -19.77
C THR A 34 26.61 14.12 -19.47
N GLN A 35 26.44 12.94 -20.06
CA GLN A 35 25.72 11.86 -19.40
C GLN A 35 26.61 11.37 -18.25
N ALA A 36 26.55 12.08 -17.13
CA ALA A 36 26.63 11.39 -15.85
C ALA A 36 25.31 10.62 -15.76
N GLU A 37 25.33 9.36 -16.19
CA GLU A 37 24.36 8.38 -15.73
C GLU A 37 24.65 8.20 -14.24
N ASP A 38 24.15 9.12 -13.41
CA ASP A 38 23.90 8.82 -12.02
C ASP A 38 22.82 7.74 -12.05
N ASP A 39 23.27 6.48 -12.07
CA ASP A 39 22.53 5.34 -11.56
C ASP A 39 22.21 5.65 -10.09
N GLU A 40 21.25 6.53 -9.85
CA GLU A 40 20.62 6.67 -8.54
C GLU A 40 19.87 5.36 -8.32
N ALA A 41 20.57 4.40 -7.73
CA ALA A 41 20.00 3.16 -7.27
C ALA A 41 18.77 3.51 -6.43
N GLU A 42 17.59 3.14 -6.94
CA GLU A 42 16.33 3.26 -6.21
C GLU A 42 16.56 2.70 -4.81
N PRO A 43 16.27 3.46 -3.74
CA PRO A 43 16.57 3.04 -2.38
C PRO A 43 15.87 1.71 -2.12
N GLU A 44 16.64 0.70 -1.68
CA GLU A 44 16.06 -0.60 -1.36
C GLU A 44 14.97 -0.42 -0.29
N PRO A 45 13.87 -1.20 -0.38
CA PRO A 45 12.81 -1.13 0.61
C PRO A 45 13.37 -1.46 2.00
N GLU A 46 13.08 -0.59 2.96
CA GLU A 46 13.41 -0.81 4.36
C GLU A 46 12.75 -2.12 4.84
N ARG A 47 13.57 -3.00 5.41
CA ARG A 47 13.12 -4.27 6.00
C ARG A 47 13.07 -4.12 7.51
N PHE A 48 12.03 -4.67 8.13
CA PHE A 48 11.86 -4.62 9.59
C PHE A 48 11.43 -5.98 10.15
N ASN A 49 11.73 -6.21 11.43
CA ASN A 49 11.27 -7.40 12.17
C ASN A 49 11.07 -7.06 13.65
N ASP A 50 9.89 -6.54 13.99
CA ASP A 50 9.53 -6.13 15.37
C ASP A 50 9.80 -7.19 16.44
N ALA A 51 9.63 -8.47 16.11
CA ALA A 51 9.86 -9.55 17.06
C ALA A 51 11.36 -9.77 17.39
N ALA A 52 12.24 -9.49 16.42
CA ALA A 52 13.69 -9.51 16.62
C ALA A 52 14.21 -8.18 17.18
N ASP A 53 13.52 -7.08 16.88
CA ASP A 53 13.90 -5.71 17.27
C ASP A 53 13.33 -5.30 18.63
N ALA A 54 12.65 -6.21 19.34
CA ALA A 54 12.11 -5.96 20.67
C ALA A 54 13.24 -5.65 21.67
N PRO A 55 13.08 -4.63 22.53
CA PRO A 55 14.14 -4.18 23.42
C PRO A 55 14.45 -5.20 24.53
N ASP A 56 15.70 -5.20 24.99
CA ASP A 56 16.15 -5.92 26.20
C ASP A 56 15.80 -7.43 26.21
N ASP A 57 15.86 -8.08 25.03
CA ASP A 57 15.50 -9.48 24.80
C ASP A 57 14.08 -9.83 25.29
N GLN A 58 13.18 -8.83 25.38
CA GLN A 58 11.81 -9.05 25.83
C GLN A 58 10.97 -9.70 24.74
N SER A 59 10.19 -10.71 25.13
CA SER A 59 9.22 -11.32 24.22
C SER A 59 7.96 -10.46 24.12
N ILE A 60 7.43 -10.33 22.90
CA ILE A 60 6.09 -9.78 22.66
C ILE A 60 5.05 -10.74 23.25
N THR A 61 4.18 -10.22 24.11
CA THR A 61 3.10 -10.99 24.74
C THR A 61 1.75 -10.78 24.08
N ARG A 62 1.48 -9.55 23.60
CA ARG A 62 0.18 -9.17 23.06
C ARG A 62 0.29 -7.99 22.10
N ILE A 63 -0.57 -7.95 21.09
CA ILE A 63 -0.83 -6.77 20.25
C ILE A 63 -2.02 -6.02 20.86
N THR A 64 -1.89 -4.72 21.10
CA THR A 64 -2.99 -3.88 21.64
C THR A 64 -3.56 -2.92 20.61
N ASP A 65 -2.76 -2.52 19.63
CA ASP A 65 -3.13 -1.50 18.66
C ASP A 65 -2.43 -1.75 17.33
N ILE A 66 -3.14 -1.53 16.23
CA ILE A 66 -2.57 -1.47 14.88
C ILE A 66 -3.10 -0.20 14.23
N THR A 67 -2.19 0.65 13.76
CA THR A 67 -2.52 1.81 12.94
C THR A 67 -1.97 1.59 11.53
N ILE A 68 -2.85 1.71 10.53
CA ILE A 68 -2.54 1.57 9.11
C ILE A 68 -2.60 2.95 8.46
N ARG A 69 -1.52 3.35 7.78
CA ARG A 69 -1.42 4.60 7.04
C ARG A 69 -1.52 4.32 5.55
N HIS A 70 -2.42 5.02 4.88
CA HIS A 70 -2.75 4.74 3.48
C HIS A 70 -3.17 5.97 2.66
N CYS A 71 -2.92 5.88 1.36
CA CYS A 71 -3.34 6.84 0.35
C CYS A 71 -3.42 6.12 -1.00
N GLY A 72 -4.56 5.44 -1.25
CA GLY A 72 -4.74 4.52 -2.38
C GLY A 72 -4.06 3.16 -2.20
N THR A 73 -2.92 3.11 -1.50
CA THR A 73 -2.22 1.90 -1.05
C THR A 73 -1.83 2.02 0.42
N VAL A 74 -1.56 0.90 1.07
CA VAL A 74 -0.92 0.88 2.40
C VAL A 74 0.57 1.17 2.21
N PHE A 75 1.07 2.20 2.88
CA PHE A 75 2.49 2.58 2.82
C PHE A 75 3.12 2.68 4.20
N GLY A 76 2.35 2.50 5.28
CA GLY A 76 2.88 2.49 6.63
C GLY A 76 2.02 1.72 7.62
N ILE A 77 2.68 1.17 8.63
CA ILE A 77 2.06 0.43 9.72
C ILE A 77 2.75 0.80 11.02
N GLN A 78 1.97 0.94 12.08
CA GLN A 78 2.47 1.02 13.45
C GLN A 78 1.72 0.01 14.29
N VAL A 79 2.44 -0.79 15.06
CA VAL A 79 1.83 -1.80 15.93
C VAL A 79 2.29 -1.53 17.35
N SER A 80 1.35 -1.48 18.29
CA SER A 80 1.68 -1.42 19.72
C SER A 80 1.59 -2.81 20.34
N TYR A 81 2.68 -3.20 20.97
CA TYR A 81 2.85 -4.48 21.65
C TYR A 81 3.00 -4.26 23.15
N VAL A 82 2.52 -5.22 23.94
CA VAL A 82 2.89 -5.37 25.35
C VAL A 82 4.00 -6.40 25.44
N LEU A 83 5.10 -6.03 26.08
CA LEU A 83 6.26 -6.90 26.33
C LEU A 83 6.08 -7.72 27.61
N SER A 84 6.93 -8.73 27.81
CA SER A 84 6.90 -9.61 28.99
C SER A 84 7.08 -8.88 30.33
N ASP A 85 7.72 -7.72 30.34
CA ASP A 85 7.87 -6.86 31.52
C ASP A 85 6.72 -5.84 31.70
N GLY A 86 5.72 -5.88 30.82
CA GLY A 86 4.55 -4.99 30.84
C GLY A 86 4.78 -3.63 30.17
N ARG A 87 5.99 -3.31 29.66
CA ARG A 87 6.21 -2.10 28.87
C ARG A 87 5.52 -2.19 27.52
N VAL A 88 5.24 -1.03 26.94
CA VAL A 88 4.70 -0.90 25.57
C VAL A 88 5.84 -0.65 24.60
N PHE A 89 5.89 -1.46 23.54
CA PHE A 89 6.78 -1.29 22.40
C PHE A 89 5.95 -0.98 21.17
N ALA A 90 6.18 0.17 20.52
CA ALA A 90 5.33 0.66 19.44
C ALA A 90 6.13 1.10 18.19
N PRO A 91 6.81 0.16 17.51
CA PRO A 91 7.54 0.47 16.28
C PRO A 91 6.60 0.95 15.17
N SER A 92 7.12 1.85 14.33
CA SER A 92 6.39 2.48 13.24
C SER A 92 7.23 2.37 11.97
N HIS A 93 6.64 1.82 10.92
CA HIS A 93 7.31 1.53 9.64
C HIS A 93 6.62 2.21 8.48
N GLY A 94 7.39 2.44 7.41
CA GLY A 94 6.93 3.13 6.21
C GLY A 94 7.14 4.65 6.30
N ASN A 95 6.57 5.38 5.34
CA ASN A 95 6.88 6.80 5.17
C ASN A 95 5.82 7.74 5.79
N PRO A 96 6.07 8.39 6.95
CA PRO A 96 5.08 9.22 7.63
C PRO A 96 4.86 10.61 6.98
N THR A 97 5.69 11.03 6.02
CA THR A 97 5.62 12.40 5.46
C THR A 97 4.64 12.57 4.29
N ILE A 98 4.10 11.47 3.76
CA ILE A 98 3.06 11.51 2.73
C ILE A 98 1.74 11.93 3.38
N THR A 99 0.94 12.81 2.77
CA THR A 99 -0.42 13.09 3.27
C THR A 99 -1.29 11.85 3.17
N HIS A 100 -1.96 11.47 4.26
CA HIS A 100 -2.61 10.18 4.35
C HIS A 100 -3.82 10.12 5.26
N ASN A 101 -4.56 9.04 5.11
CA ASN A 101 -5.58 8.60 6.04
C ASN A 101 -4.98 7.58 7.01
N GLU A 102 -5.54 7.52 8.21
CA GLU A 102 -5.18 6.55 9.24
C GLU A 102 -6.42 5.74 9.63
N ASP A 103 -6.30 4.41 9.56
CA ASP A 103 -7.29 3.51 10.13
C ASP A 103 -6.65 2.78 11.31
N ARG A 104 -7.40 2.67 12.41
CA ARG A 104 -6.91 2.17 13.68
C ARG A 104 -7.74 1.01 14.18
N VAL A 105 -7.05 -0.05 14.57
CA VAL A 105 -7.62 -1.28 15.12
C VAL A 105 -7.14 -1.43 16.55
N ILE A 106 -8.06 -1.28 17.50
CA ILE A 106 -7.79 -1.43 18.92
C ILE A 106 -8.25 -2.81 19.36
N LEU A 107 -7.39 -3.52 20.10
CA LEU A 107 -7.68 -4.82 20.69
C LEU A 107 -7.81 -4.69 22.21
N SER A 108 -8.90 -5.23 22.75
CA SER A 108 -9.03 -5.46 24.19
C SER A 108 -8.15 -6.64 24.64
N GLU A 109 -8.01 -6.80 25.96
CA GLU A 109 -7.24 -7.91 26.54
C GLU A 109 -7.83 -9.29 26.23
N MET A 110 -9.12 -9.33 25.89
CA MET A 110 -9.88 -10.54 25.58
C MET A 110 -10.07 -10.71 24.07
N GLU A 111 -9.38 -9.95 23.24
CA GLU A 111 -9.48 -10.06 21.78
C GLU A 111 -8.20 -10.63 21.19
N SER A 112 -8.34 -11.38 20.10
CA SER A 112 -7.21 -11.92 19.34
C SER A 112 -7.46 -11.79 17.84
N ILE A 113 -6.40 -11.50 17.09
CA ILE A 113 -6.41 -11.55 15.63
C ILE A 113 -6.37 -13.02 15.22
N VAL A 114 -7.43 -13.47 14.56
CA VAL A 114 -7.54 -14.88 14.11
C VAL A 114 -7.35 -15.03 12.61
N ALA A 115 -7.49 -13.94 11.85
CA ALA A 115 -7.10 -13.89 10.44
C ALA A 115 -6.69 -12.48 10.03
N VAL A 116 -5.82 -12.42 9.03
CA VAL A 116 -5.46 -11.20 8.31
C VAL A 116 -5.80 -11.44 6.85
N GLN A 117 -6.49 -10.49 6.23
CA GLN A 117 -6.96 -10.55 4.85
C GLN A 117 -6.50 -9.32 4.10
N GLY A 118 -6.30 -9.43 2.78
CA GLY A 118 -5.84 -8.30 1.98
C GLY A 118 -5.55 -8.65 0.53
N THR A 119 -5.19 -7.62 -0.23
CA THR A 119 -4.74 -7.73 -1.63
C THR A 119 -3.40 -7.02 -1.78
N ALA A 120 -2.51 -7.62 -2.59
CA ALA A 120 -1.16 -7.11 -2.80
C ALA A 120 -0.70 -7.39 -4.24
N SER A 121 0.19 -6.55 -4.77
CA SER A 121 0.88 -6.77 -6.05
C SER A 121 2.27 -6.15 -6.02
N SER A 122 3.29 -6.86 -6.52
CA SER A 122 4.63 -6.30 -6.77
C SER A 122 5.19 -5.43 -5.63
N GLY A 123 5.16 -5.93 -4.38
CA GLY A 123 5.68 -5.19 -3.21
C GLY A 123 4.75 -4.12 -2.65
N ILE A 124 3.58 -3.92 -3.24
CA ILE A 124 2.56 -2.97 -2.79
C ILE A 124 1.42 -3.73 -2.12
N ILE A 125 1.01 -3.28 -0.94
CA ILE A 125 -0.19 -3.73 -0.25
C ILE A 125 -1.31 -2.74 -0.58
N TRP A 126 -2.38 -3.21 -1.20
CA TRP A 126 -3.53 -2.38 -1.57
C TRP A 126 -4.57 -2.34 -0.45
N GLN A 127 -4.81 -3.49 0.18
CA GLN A 127 -5.87 -3.69 1.15
C GLN A 127 -5.39 -4.56 2.30
N LEU A 128 -5.89 -4.25 3.49
CA LEU A 128 -5.63 -5.03 4.70
C LEU A 128 -6.86 -4.98 5.60
N ALA A 129 -7.29 -6.12 6.14
CA ALA A 129 -8.29 -6.20 7.20
C ALA A 129 -7.90 -7.27 8.21
N PHE A 130 -8.48 -7.14 9.40
CA PHE A 130 -8.23 -8.03 10.53
C PHE A 130 -9.55 -8.65 10.97
N VAL A 131 -9.58 -9.97 11.08
CA VAL A 131 -10.67 -10.68 11.75
C VAL A 131 -10.27 -10.84 13.21
N ILE A 132 -11.05 -10.22 14.09
CA ILE A 132 -10.81 -10.21 15.52
C ILE A 132 -11.88 -11.06 16.19
N ARG A 133 -11.44 -11.98 17.04
CA ARG A 133 -12.31 -12.82 17.85
C ARG A 133 -12.27 -12.38 19.31
N ASP A 134 -13.43 -12.16 19.90
CA ASP A 134 -13.57 -12.06 21.35
C ASP A 134 -13.42 -13.47 21.97
N LEU A 135 -12.49 -13.63 22.90
CA LEU A 135 -12.13 -14.90 23.52
C LEU A 135 -13.17 -15.38 24.54
N LYS A 136 -14.05 -14.49 25.02
CA LYS A 136 -15.09 -14.81 26.01
C LYS A 136 -16.31 -15.46 25.38
N ASP A 137 -16.78 -14.92 24.26
CA ASP A 137 -18.01 -15.38 23.59
C ASP A 137 -17.78 -15.94 22.18
N HIS A 138 -16.53 -15.93 21.71
CA HIS A 138 -16.11 -16.40 20.38
C HIS A 138 -16.79 -15.66 19.22
N THR A 139 -17.34 -14.48 19.47
CA THR A 139 -17.86 -13.62 18.40
C THR A 139 -16.71 -13.02 17.61
N GLU A 140 -16.93 -12.87 16.30
CA GLU A 140 -15.93 -12.31 15.39
C GLU A 140 -16.43 -10.98 14.83
N ARG A 141 -15.52 -10.01 14.75
CA ARG A 141 -15.72 -8.76 14.01
C ARG A 141 -14.64 -8.63 12.94
N VAL A 142 -15.05 -8.16 11.78
CA VAL A 142 -14.13 -7.76 10.73
C VAL A 142 -13.82 -6.29 10.94
N CYS A 143 -12.54 -5.99 11.13
CA CYS A 143 -12.03 -4.62 11.11
C CYS A 143 -11.51 -4.39 9.71
N ASP A 144 -12.39 -3.89 8.85
CA ASP A 144 -11.99 -3.43 7.54
C ASP A 144 -10.96 -2.32 7.74
N GLY A 145 -9.71 -2.59 7.35
CA GLY A 145 -8.81 -1.50 7.04
C GLY A 145 -9.23 -0.87 5.71
N PRO A 146 -8.43 0.04 5.18
CA PRO A 146 -8.84 0.79 4.01
C PRO A 146 -9.14 -0.12 2.82
N PHE A 147 -10.30 0.13 2.22
CA PHE A 147 -10.80 -0.46 0.97
C PHE A 147 -11.31 -1.90 0.98
N LEU A 148 -11.45 -2.56 2.13
CA LEU A 148 -12.29 -3.77 2.18
C LEU A 148 -13.77 -3.35 2.17
N GLN A 149 -14.26 -2.99 0.98
CA GLN A 149 -15.66 -3.22 0.66
C GLN A 149 -15.82 -4.73 0.53
N VAL A 150 -15.93 -5.43 1.67
CA VAL A 150 -16.54 -6.74 1.65
C VAL A 150 -17.97 -6.47 1.20
N LEU A 151 -18.24 -6.73 -0.09
CA LEU A 151 -19.58 -7.02 -0.56
C LEU A 151 -20.09 -8.04 0.44
N SER A 152 -21.01 -7.62 1.30
CA SER A 152 -21.70 -8.47 2.26
C SER A 152 -22.58 -9.40 1.43
N ALA A 153 -21.96 -10.35 0.75
CA ALA A 153 -22.60 -11.29 -0.12
C ALA A 153 -22.97 -12.50 0.72
N ILE A 154 -24.23 -12.45 1.18
CA ILE A 154 -25.10 -13.60 1.40
C ILE A 154 -24.81 -14.37 2.70
N MET A 155 -25.56 -14.00 3.74
CA MET A 155 -26.12 -14.96 4.70
C MET A 155 -27.50 -15.39 4.20
#